data_AF-A0A661NPD4-F1
#
_entry.id   AF-A0A661NPD4-F1
#
_cell.length_a   1.000
_cell.length_b   1.000
_cell.length_c   1.000
_cell.angle_alpha   90.00
_cell.angle_beta   90.00
_cell.angle_gamma   90.00
#
_symmetry.space_group_name_H-M   'P 1'
#
loop_
_entity.id
_entity.type
_entity.pdbx_description
1 polymer ?
#
loop_
_entity_poly.entity_id
_entity_poly.type
_entity_poly.pdbx_seq_one_letter_code
_entity_poly.pdbx_strand_id
1 'polypeptide(L)'
;MNQWILRAEIAGSGSEGLTFVPDEFLSAQGFVDASGTPYVSAGGMGGLFFVGHQSAGQLYVFDMNRTTGGYTFVGEYQTGGDETAGLEFDRSTGQLFIWHDSSIDQIEVVRLSSTVAAGGRRMDTIVTYDGPELITLMSNNIEGIAVKPIEDCTAAGKRDLFLTIDGGRIWSLFLYSDFPC
;
A
#
# COMPACT_ATOMS: atom_id res chain seq x y z
N MET A 1 -27.31 9.12 -3.27
CA MET A 1 -26.05 9.90 -3.20
C MET A 1 -24.95 8.86 -3.16
N ASN A 2 -24.10 8.78 -4.20
CA ASN A 2 -23.10 7.71 -4.36
C ASN A 2 -21.74 8.20 -3.84
N GLN A 3 -21.65 8.48 -2.55
CA GLN A 3 -20.42 8.89 -1.89
C GLN A 3 -20.17 7.95 -0.72
N TRP A 4 -18.90 7.56 -0.54
CA TRP A 4 -18.45 6.79 0.60
C TRP A 4 -17.63 7.68 1.51
N ILE A 5 -17.98 7.70 2.79
CA ILE A 5 -17.12 8.26 3.83
C ILE A 5 -16.58 7.05 4.59
N LEU A 6 -15.38 6.62 4.23
CA LEU A 6 -14.62 5.65 5.01
C LEU A 6 -14.05 6.38 6.23
N ARG A 7 -14.29 5.84 7.41
CA ARG A 7 -13.60 6.29 8.63
C ARG A 7 -12.46 5.33 8.90
N ALA A 8 -11.36 5.52 8.18
CA ALA A 8 -10.08 4.90 8.49
C ALA A 8 -9.24 5.85 9.35
N GLU A 9 -9.85 6.40 10.41
CA GLU A 9 -9.20 7.25 11.39
C GLU A 9 -8.99 6.43 12.66
N ILE A 10 -7.73 6.29 13.08
CA ILE A 10 -7.38 5.74 14.39
C ILE A 10 -6.51 6.73 15.13
N ALA A 11 -6.86 6.98 16.39
CA ALA A 11 -6.14 7.86 17.31
C ALA A 11 -5.91 9.32 16.81
N GLY A 12 -6.73 9.82 15.88
CA GLY A 12 -6.65 11.18 15.36
C GLY A 12 -5.66 11.40 14.21
N SER A 13 -5.04 10.32 13.69
CA SER A 13 -4.26 10.35 12.46
C SER A 13 -5.09 9.92 11.26
N GLY A 14 -4.76 10.47 10.08
CA GLY A 14 -5.46 10.19 8.83
C GLY A 14 -4.95 8.94 8.12
N SER A 15 -5.73 8.52 7.13
CA SER A 15 -5.26 7.63 6.06
C SER A 15 -4.38 8.41 5.08
N GLU A 16 -3.19 7.90 4.78
CA GLU A 16 -2.25 8.53 3.82
C GLU A 16 -2.10 7.67 2.56
N GLY A 17 -2.10 6.34 2.71
CA GLY A 17 -2.05 5.41 1.60
C GLY A 17 -3.43 4.90 1.18
N LEU A 18 -3.68 4.76 -0.13
CA LEU A 18 -4.87 4.10 -0.66
C LEU A 18 -4.54 3.35 -1.95
N THR A 19 -4.91 2.08 -2.04
CA THR A 19 -4.88 1.34 -3.31
C THR A 19 -6.05 0.34 -3.43
N PHE A 20 -6.34 -0.07 -4.65
CA PHE A 20 -7.37 -1.06 -4.96
C PHE A 20 -6.72 -2.35 -5.49
N VAL A 21 -7.00 -3.46 -4.81
CA VAL A 21 -6.44 -4.79 -5.12
C VAL A 21 -7.54 -5.69 -5.69
N PRO A 22 -7.44 -6.14 -6.95
CA PRO A 22 -8.46 -6.99 -7.57
C PRO A 22 -8.54 -8.41 -7.00
N ASP A 23 -9.73 -9.00 -7.05
CA ASP A 23 -10.02 -10.35 -6.53
C ASP A 23 -9.13 -11.45 -7.12
N GLU A 24 -8.73 -11.31 -8.39
CA GLU A 24 -7.85 -12.28 -9.06
C GLU A 24 -6.48 -12.39 -8.37
N PHE A 25 -5.95 -11.28 -7.84
CA PHE A 25 -4.67 -11.28 -7.13
C PHE A 25 -4.84 -11.72 -5.68
N LEU A 26 -5.91 -11.28 -5.02
CA LEU A 26 -6.26 -11.70 -3.65
C LEU A 26 -6.38 -13.23 -3.57
N SER A 27 -7.13 -13.82 -4.48
CA SER A 27 -7.31 -15.27 -4.55
C SER A 27 -6.03 -16.01 -4.97
N ALA A 28 -5.30 -15.51 -5.97
CA ALA A 28 -4.06 -16.14 -6.45
C ALA A 28 -2.97 -16.18 -5.38
N GLN A 29 -2.93 -15.20 -4.47
CA GLN A 29 -1.93 -15.11 -3.41
C GLN A 29 -2.43 -15.60 -2.05
N GLY A 30 -3.67 -16.07 -1.95
CA GLY A 30 -4.22 -16.59 -0.69
C GLY A 30 -4.43 -15.51 0.37
N PHE A 31 -4.90 -14.34 -0.03
CA PHE A 31 -5.35 -13.32 0.92
C PHE A 31 -6.48 -13.87 1.81
N VAL A 32 -6.41 -13.53 3.09
CA VAL A 32 -7.38 -13.94 4.10
C VAL A 32 -7.78 -12.74 4.95
N ASP A 33 -8.99 -12.77 5.50
CA ASP A 33 -9.47 -11.79 6.47
C ASP A 33 -8.73 -11.88 7.82
N ALA A 34 -9.08 -11.00 8.77
CA ALA A 34 -8.47 -10.99 10.11
C ALA A 34 -8.63 -12.32 10.87
N SER A 35 -9.63 -13.15 10.54
CA SER A 35 -9.84 -14.47 11.15
C SER A 35 -9.02 -15.57 10.48
N GLY A 36 -8.36 -15.29 9.35
CA GLY A 36 -7.64 -16.26 8.54
C GLY A 36 -8.51 -16.98 7.51
N THR A 37 -9.72 -16.49 7.23
CA THR A 37 -10.60 -17.05 6.21
C THR A 37 -10.29 -16.42 4.85
N PRO A 38 -10.14 -17.20 3.75
CA PRO A 38 -9.94 -16.63 2.41
C PRO A 38 -11.01 -15.59 2.06
N TYR A 39 -10.59 -14.44 1.54
CA TYR A 39 -11.50 -13.32 1.31
C TYR A 39 -11.26 -12.66 -0.05
N VAL A 40 -12.36 -12.37 -0.74
CA VAL A 40 -12.45 -11.56 -1.97
C VAL A 40 -13.69 -10.67 -1.85
N SER A 41 -13.85 -9.68 -2.72
CA SER A 41 -15.00 -8.77 -2.67
C SER A 41 -16.32 -9.51 -2.77
N ALA A 42 -17.18 -9.33 -1.77
CA ALA A 42 -18.58 -9.71 -1.79
C ALA A 42 -19.50 -8.51 -2.06
N GLY A 43 -18.98 -7.28 -1.94
CA GLY A 43 -19.67 -6.02 -2.20
C GLY A 43 -19.85 -5.66 -3.67
N GLY A 44 -19.30 -6.45 -4.60
CA GLY A 44 -19.47 -6.27 -6.04
C GLY A 44 -18.54 -5.22 -6.66
N MET A 45 -17.44 -4.89 -5.99
CA MET A 45 -16.38 -4.03 -6.56
C MET A 45 -15.33 -4.82 -7.33
N GLY A 46 -15.28 -6.15 -7.18
CA GLY A 46 -14.28 -7.00 -7.86
C GLY A 46 -12.88 -6.88 -7.26
N GLY A 47 -12.78 -6.40 -6.03
CA GLY A 47 -11.54 -6.19 -5.30
C GLY A 47 -11.77 -5.43 -3.99
N LEU A 48 -10.69 -5.28 -3.23
CA LEU A 48 -10.69 -4.65 -1.91
C LEU A 48 -9.88 -3.36 -1.92
N PHE A 49 -10.24 -2.45 -1.01
CA PHE A 49 -9.48 -1.22 -0.77
C PHE A 49 -8.53 -1.43 0.40
N PHE A 50 -7.24 -1.20 0.15
CA PHE A 50 -6.20 -1.24 1.16
C PHE A 50 -5.87 0.21 1.51
N VAL A 51 -5.95 0.54 2.80
CA VAL A 51 -5.74 1.88 3.32
C VAL A 51 -4.57 1.86 4.30
N GLY A 52 -3.53 2.63 4.00
CA GLY A 52 -2.35 2.78 4.84
C GLY A 52 -2.55 3.87 5.87
N HIS A 53 -2.24 3.56 7.13
CA HIS A 53 -2.42 4.50 8.23
C HIS A 53 -1.11 5.17 8.62
N GLN A 54 -1.16 6.50 8.80
CA GLN A 54 0.01 7.32 9.13
C GLN A 54 0.64 6.91 10.46
N SER A 55 -0.19 6.58 11.46
CA SER A 55 0.32 6.14 12.76
C SER A 55 0.23 4.63 12.92
N ALA A 56 1.30 4.04 13.45
CA ALA A 56 1.50 2.60 13.65
C ALA A 56 1.58 1.75 12.37
N GLY A 57 1.40 2.34 11.18
CA GLY A 57 1.81 1.79 9.89
C GLY A 57 0.98 0.63 9.36
N GLN A 58 -0.13 0.26 9.99
CA GLN A 58 -0.95 -0.87 9.52
C GLN A 58 -1.71 -0.55 8.24
N LEU A 59 -2.11 -1.64 7.57
CA LEU A 59 -3.08 -1.63 6.48
C LEU A 59 -4.46 -1.98 7.00
N TYR A 60 -5.45 -1.16 6.67
CA TYR A 60 -6.86 -1.39 6.93
C TYR A 60 -7.53 -1.76 5.62
N VAL A 61 -8.20 -2.92 5.58
CA VAL A 61 -8.80 -3.44 4.35
C VAL A 61 -10.32 -3.35 4.42
N PHE A 62 -10.92 -2.82 3.36
CA PHE A 62 -12.36 -2.62 3.25
C PHE A 62 -12.92 -3.26 1.97
N ASP A 63 -14.04 -3.95 2.11
CA ASP A 63 -14.88 -4.38 0.98
C ASP A 63 -16.05 -3.42 0.83
N MET A 64 -16.10 -2.72 -0.31
CA MET A 64 -17.14 -1.73 -0.57
C MET A 64 -18.32 -2.34 -1.32
N ASN A 65 -19.53 -2.01 -0.91
CA ASN A 65 -20.73 -2.39 -1.63
C ASN A 65 -21.11 -1.30 -2.65
N ARG A 66 -20.93 -1.63 -3.95
CA ARG A 66 -21.19 -0.69 -5.05
C ARG A 66 -22.66 -0.26 -5.15
N THR A 67 -23.58 -1.13 -4.76
CA THR A 67 -25.01 -0.94 -4.95
C THR A 67 -25.65 -0.21 -3.77
N THR A 68 -25.28 -0.58 -2.55
CA THR A 68 -25.93 -0.06 -1.33
C THR A 68 -25.20 1.12 -0.73
N GLY A 69 -23.94 1.35 -1.09
CA GLY A 69 -23.09 2.37 -0.46
C GLY A 69 -22.51 1.95 0.89
N GLY A 70 -22.78 0.72 1.35
CA GLY A 70 -22.20 0.17 2.57
C GLY A 70 -20.75 -0.31 2.38
N TYR A 71 -20.09 -0.67 3.48
CA TYR A 71 -18.78 -1.31 3.46
C TYR A 71 -18.68 -2.36 4.58
N THR A 72 -17.76 -3.31 4.40
CA THR A 72 -17.33 -4.27 5.41
C THR A 72 -15.87 -4.00 5.76
N PHE A 73 -15.55 -3.95 7.04
CA PHE A 73 -14.17 -3.97 7.50
C PHE A 73 -13.66 -5.42 7.45
N VAL A 74 -12.66 -5.67 6.61
CA VAL A 74 -12.12 -7.02 6.35
C VAL A 74 -11.03 -7.37 7.35
N GLY A 75 -10.20 -6.40 7.74
CA GLY A 75 -9.17 -6.62 8.74
C GLY A 75 -8.12 -5.52 8.78
N GLU A 76 -7.30 -5.64 9.81
CA GLU A 76 -6.08 -4.86 10.05
C GLU A 76 -4.87 -5.77 9.89
N TYR A 77 -3.85 -5.30 9.16
CA TYR A 77 -2.64 -6.06 8.86
C TYR A 77 -1.41 -5.23 9.18
N GLN A 78 -0.52 -5.80 9.99
CA GLN A 78 0.77 -5.21 10.32
C GLN A 78 1.69 -5.18 9.09
N THR A 79 2.53 -4.15 9.03
CA THR A 79 3.57 -3.94 8.00
C THR A 79 4.96 -3.93 8.63
N GLY A 80 5.97 -3.58 7.84
CA GLY A 80 7.37 -3.42 8.20
C GLY A 80 7.67 -2.22 9.09
N GLY A 81 6.88 -1.16 9.00
CA GLY A 81 7.15 0.13 9.62
C GLY A 81 6.02 0.63 10.51
N ASP A 82 6.32 1.68 11.28
CA ASP A 82 5.39 2.31 12.22
C ASP A 82 4.57 3.46 11.58
N GLU A 83 4.65 3.61 10.26
CA GLU A 83 3.91 4.58 9.45
C GLU A 83 3.73 4.04 8.04
N THR A 84 2.56 4.25 7.43
CA THR A 84 2.37 4.08 5.99
C THR A 84 1.95 5.41 5.41
N ALA A 85 2.83 6.04 4.64
CA ALA A 85 2.55 7.32 3.97
C ALA A 85 2.24 7.16 2.47
N GLY A 86 2.41 5.96 1.90
CA GLY A 86 2.06 5.69 0.51
C GLY A 86 1.82 4.21 0.24
N LEU A 87 0.91 3.91 -0.68
CA LEU A 87 0.62 2.56 -1.16
C LEU A 87 0.55 2.53 -2.68
N GLU A 88 1.12 1.50 -3.29
CA GLU A 88 0.92 1.20 -4.70
C GLU A 88 0.79 -0.30 -4.95
N PHE A 89 -0.24 -0.71 -5.70
CA PHE A 89 -0.41 -2.11 -6.09
C PHE A 89 0.02 -2.31 -7.54
N ASP A 90 1.15 -2.99 -7.71
CA ASP A 90 1.69 -3.30 -9.02
C ASP A 90 1.01 -4.54 -9.60
N ARG A 91 0.05 -4.32 -10.51
CA ARG A 91 -0.67 -5.40 -11.20
C ARG A 91 0.23 -6.31 -12.05
N SER A 92 1.39 -5.83 -12.48
CA SER A 92 2.28 -6.64 -13.33
C SER A 92 3.02 -7.74 -12.54
N THR A 93 3.21 -7.52 -11.24
CA THR A 93 3.87 -8.47 -10.33
C THR A 93 2.92 -9.05 -9.27
N GLY A 94 1.76 -8.43 -9.08
CA GLY A 94 0.84 -8.70 -7.99
C GLY A 94 1.36 -8.27 -6.62
N GLN A 95 2.40 -7.43 -6.56
CA GLN A 95 3.02 -7.04 -5.29
C GLN A 95 2.45 -5.71 -4.79
N LEU A 96 2.36 -5.57 -3.48
CA LEU A 96 1.98 -4.32 -2.83
C LEU A 96 3.24 -3.62 -2.33
N PHE A 97 3.41 -2.36 -2.75
CA PHE A 97 4.48 -1.46 -2.34
C PHE A 97 3.95 -0.54 -1.25
N ILE A 98 4.70 -0.41 -0.17
CA ILE A 98 4.34 0.36 1.02
C ILE A 98 5.51 1.32 1.30
N TRP A 99 5.22 2.62 1.32
CA TRP A 99 6.19 3.63 1.71
C TRP A 99 6.08 3.93 3.21
N HIS A 100 7.21 3.82 3.91
CA HIS A 100 7.37 4.15 5.32
C HIS A 100 8.24 5.40 5.48
N ASP A 101 7.64 6.49 5.97
CA ASP A 101 8.27 7.82 6.06
C ASP A 101 8.74 8.19 7.49
N SER A 102 8.55 7.28 8.46
CA SER A 102 8.83 7.54 9.88
C SER A 102 10.32 7.41 10.21
N SER A 103 11.14 8.35 9.73
CA SER A 103 12.60 8.44 9.93
C SER A 103 13.44 7.32 9.32
N ILE A 104 12.82 6.39 8.59
CA ILE A 104 13.49 5.28 7.92
C ILE A 104 13.55 5.47 6.40
N ASP A 105 12.56 6.16 5.82
CA ASP A 105 12.37 6.39 4.38
C ASP A 105 12.62 5.13 3.55
N GLN A 106 11.70 4.15 3.67
CA GLN A 106 11.86 2.83 3.07
C GLN A 106 10.64 2.40 2.25
N ILE A 107 10.91 1.57 1.25
CA ILE A 107 9.89 0.85 0.47
C ILE A 107 9.86 -0.59 0.95
N GLU A 108 8.79 -0.98 1.62
CA GLU A 108 8.48 -2.39 1.86
C GLU A 108 7.68 -2.95 0.67
N VAL A 109 8.09 -4.11 0.17
CA VAL A 109 7.36 -4.86 -0.84
C VAL A 109 6.81 -6.12 -0.20
N VAL A 110 5.49 -6.33 -0.29
CA VAL A 110 4.80 -7.46 0.34
C VAL A 110 4.01 -8.28 -0.68
N ARG A 111 3.78 -9.55 -0.35
CA ARG A 111 2.70 -10.36 -0.96
C ARG A 111 1.37 -9.98 -0.32
N LEU A 112 0.27 -10.35 -0.97
CA LEU A 112 -1.07 -10.22 -0.41
C LEU A 112 -1.39 -11.32 0.63
N SER A 113 -0.55 -12.34 0.79
CA SER A 113 -0.65 -13.28 1.89
C SER A 113 -0.22 -12.65 3.22
N SER A 114 -0.66 -13.26 4.32
CA SER A 114 -0.30 -12.82 5.67
C SER A 114 -0.07 -13.99 6.61
N THR A 115 0.74 -13.77 7.63
CA THR A 115 1.04 -14.71 8.71
C THR A 115 0.47 -14.22 10.05
N VAL A 116 0.21 -15.16 10.97
CA VAL A 116 -0.25 -14.80 12.33
C VAL A 116 0.89 -14.18 13.11
N ALA A 117 0.64 -13.03 13.73
CA ALA A 117 1.59 -12.27 14.51
C ALA A 117 0.98 -11.82 15.85
N ALA A 118 1.81 -11.34 16.78
CA ALA A 118 1.31 -10.77 18.02
C ALA A 118 0.45 -9.54 17.71
N GLY A 119 -0.82 -9.56 18.11
CA GLY A 119 -1.77 -8.47 17.85
C GLY A 119 -2.57 -8.60 16.55
N GLY A 120 -2.40 -9.67 15.76
CA GLY A 120 -3.23 -9.90 14.58
C GLY A 120 -2.53 -10.68 13.47
N ARG A 121 -2.60 -10.15 12.25
CA ARG A 121 -1.91 -10.69 11.08
C ARG A 121 -0.90 -9.68 10.55
N ARG A 122 0.18 -10.18 9.95
CA ARG A 122 1.22 -9.37 9.32
C ARG A 122 1.34 -9.73 7.85
N MET A 123 1.45 -8.73 6.98
CA MET A 123 1.69 -8.96 5.55
C MET A 123 3.03 -9.66 5.34
N ASP A 124 3.09 -10.55 4.36
CA ASP A 124 4.33 -11.30 4.11
C ASP A 124 5.31 -10.46 3.29
N THR A 125 6.26 -9.84 3.99
CA THR A 125 7.35 -9.06 3.38
C THR A 125 8.21 -9.91 2.44
N ILE A 126 8.43 -9.40 1.23
CA ILE A 126 9.33 -9.96 0.22
C ILE A 126 10.72 -9.35 0.39
N VAL A 127 10.78 -8.02 0.41
CA VAL A 127 12.01 -7.24 0.44
C VAL A 127 11.71 -5.83 0.93
N THR A 128 12.71 -5.18 1.51
CA THR A 128 12.69 -3.75 1.84
C THR A 128 13.84 -3.07 1.11
N TYR A 129 13.58 -1.90 0.53
CA TYR A 129 14.58 -1.04 -0.09
C TYR A 129 14.69 0.27 0.69
N ASP A 130 15.90 0.79 0.81
CA ASP A 130 16.07 2.18 1.21
C ASP A 130 15.52 3.11 0.12
N GLY A 131 14.92 4.21 0.54
CA GLY A 131 14.44 5.26 -0.34
C GLY A 131 15.57 5.90 -1.13
N PRO A 132 15.29 6.56 -2.28
CA PRO A 132 16.33 7.19 -3.08
C PRO A 132 17.04 8.30 -2.30
N GLU A 133 18.33 8.12 -2.00
CA GLU A 133 19.12 8.94 -1.06
C GLU A 133 18.99 10.46 -1.28
N LEU A 134 19.07 10.93 -2.52
CA LEU A 134 18.98 12.37 -2.80
C LEU A 134 17.60 12.95 -2.46
N ILE A 135 16.55 12.17 -2.59
CA ILE A 135 15.18 12.59 -2.31
C ILE A 135 14.96 12.62 -0.80
N THR A 136 15.39 11.58 -0.10
CA THR A 136 15.25 11.45 1.35
C THR A 136 16.12 12.46 2.11
N LEU A 137 17.25 12.90 1.52
CA LEU A 137 18.03 14.04 2.03
C LEU A 137 17.33 15.40 1.84
N MET A 138 16.42 15.52 0.87
CA MET A 138 15.72 16.77 0.56
C MET A 138 14.41 16.91 1.32
N SER A 139 13.75 15.81 1.67
CA SER A 139 12.52 15.79 2.45
C SER A 139 12.27 14.41 3.04
N ASN A 140 11.69 14.41 4.24
CA ASN A 140 11.18 13.27 4.97
C ASN A 140 9.62 13.31 5.03
N ASN A 141 8.99 13.74 3.93
CA ASN A 141 7.55 13.96 3.84
C ASN A 141 7.01 13.42 2.51
N ILE A 142 7.37 12.17 2.19
CA ILE A 142 6.96 11.49 0.97
C ILE A 142 5.61 10.81 1.21
N GLU A 143 4.57 11.32 0.54
CA GLU A 143 3.16 10.93 0.77
C GLU A 143 2.51 10.23 -0.42
N GLY A 144 3.31 9.77 -1.39
CA GLY A 144 2.77 9.05 -2.52
C GLY A 144 3.84 8.40 -3.37
N ILE A 145 3.50 7.23 -3.89
CA ILE A 145 4.37 6.43 -4.74
C ILE A 145 3.59 5.89 -5.93
N ALA A 146 4.27 5.71 -7.06
CA ALA A 146 3.78 4.95 -8.20
C ALA A 146 4.96 4.22 -8.86
N VAL A 147 4.76 2.99 -9.31
CA VAL A 147 5.82 2.19 -9.93
C VAL A 147 5.46 1.81 -11.36
N LYS A 148 6.43 1.86 -12.27
CA LYS A 148 6.22 1.31 -13.60
C LYS A 148 6.07 -0.21 -13.55
N PRO A 149 5.28 -0.78 -14.47
CA PRO A 149 5.06 -2.20 -14.50
C PRO A 149 6.34 -2.94 -14.92
N ILE A 150 6.49 -4.22 -14.56
CA ILE A 150 7.69 -5.02 -14.78
C ILE A 150 8.01 -5.22 -16.28
N GLU A 151 7.02 -5.04 -17.16
CA GLU A 151 7.20 -5.09 -18.61
C GLU A 151 8.04 -3.92 -19.13
N ASP A 152 8.13 -2.81 -18.38
CA ASP A 152 8.94 -1.64 -18.72
C ASP A 152 10.38 -1.75 -18.18
N CYS A 153 10.76 -2.91 -17.64
CA CYS A 153 12.11 -3.15 -17.17
C CYS A 153 13.13 -3.00 -18.30
N THR A 154 14.11 -2.13 -18.07
CA THR A 154 15.27 -1.98 -18.95
C THR A 154 16.10 -3.27 -18.97
N ALA A 155 16.98 -3.42 -19.97
CA ALA A 155 17.92 -4.54 -20.04
C ALA A 155 18.85 -4.65 -18.82
N ALA A 156 18.98 -3.58 -18.02
CA ALA A 156 19.75 -3.56 -16.79
C ALA A 156 18.93 -3.99 -15.55
N GLY A 157 17.67 -4.41 -15.72
CA GLY A 157 16.79 -4.81 -14.61
C GLY A 157 16.31 -3.61 -13.78
N LYS A 158 16.16 -2.45 -14.41
CA LYS A 158 15.71 -1.20 -13.77
C LYS A 158 14.39 -0.73 -14.33
N ARG A 159 13.54 -0.14 -13.48
CA ARG A 159 12.28 0.51 -13.81
C ARG A 159 12.12 1.81 -13.05
N ASP A 160 11.13 2.60 -13.46
CA ASP A 160 10.85 3.90 -12.84
C ASP A 160 9.97 3.75 -11.60
N LEU A 161 10.35 4.48 -10.54
CA LEU A 161 9.54 4.77 -9.37
C LEU A 161 9.29 6.28 -9.32
N PHE A 162 8.07 6.69 -9.06
CA PHE A 162 7.67 8.08 -8.89
C PHE A 162 7.29 8.31 -7.44
N LEU A 163 7.68 9.45 -6.89
CA LEU A 163 7.39 9.84 -5.51
C LEU A 163 6.86 11.26 -5.45
N THR A 164 5.89 11.51 -4.57
CA THR A 164 5.37 12.86 -4.29
C THR A 164 5.73 13.33 -2.90
N ILE A 165 6.05 14.62 -2.78
CA ILE A 165 6.45 15.24 -1.51
C ILE A 165 5.36 16.22 -1.06
N ASP A 166 4.75 15.99 0.10
CA ASP A 166 3.86 16.99 0.69
C ASP A 166 4.68 18.18 1.20
N GLY A 167 4.16 19.39 0.94
CA GLY A 167 4.88 20.63 1.15
C GLY A 167 6.05 20.86 0.19
N GLY A 168 6.30 19.98 -0.79
CA GLY A 168 7.46 20.02 -1.70
C GLY A 168 7.48 21.19 -2.71
N ARG A 169 6.37 21.92 -2.87
CA ARG A 169 6.23 23.06 -3.79
C ARG A 169 6.65 22.71 -5.23
N ILE A 170 7.69 23.34 -5.77
CA ILE A 170 8.20 23.07 -7.13
C ILE A 170 8.94 21.73 -7.23
N TRP A 171 9.25 21.11 -6.10
CA TRP A 171 9.89 19.80 -5.98
C TRP A 171 8.87 18.77 -5.46
N SER A 172 7.60 18.89 -5.82
CA SER A 172 6.55 17.98 -5.31
C SER A 172 6.50 16.62 -6.00
N LEU A 173 7.25 16.41 -7.09
CA LEU A 173 7.27 15.17 -7.86
C LEU A 173 8.70 14.80 -8.24
N PHE A 174 9.08 13.56 -7.96
CA PHE A 174 10.38 12.99 -8.29
C PHE A 174 10.25 11.71 -9.10
N LEU A 175 11.25 11.48 -9.94
CA LEU A 175 11.47 10.23 -10.67
C LEU A 175 12.76 9.60 -10.16
N TYR A 176 12.69 8.32 -9.79
CA TYR A 176 13.82 7.45 -9.54
C TYR A 176 13.85 6.33 -10.58
N SER A 177 14.75 6.42 -11.55
CA SER A 177 14.82 5.51 -12.71
C SER A 177 15.63 4.23 -12.48
N ASP A 178 16.23 4.09 -11.30
CA ASP A 178 17.10 2.95 -10.94
C ASP A 178 16.43 1.98 -9.96
N PHE A 179 15.10 2.04 -9.85
CA PHE A 179 14.34 1.13 -9.01
C PHE A 179 14.43 -0.31 -9.55
N PRO A 180 14.70 -1.31 -8.70
CA PRO A 180 14.82 -2.68 -9.16
C PRO A 180 13.55 -3.25 -9.80
N CYS A 181 13.79 -4.05 -10.82
CA CYS A 181 12.97 -5.19 -11.19
C CYS A 181 13.46 -6.40 -10.36
#